data_AF-A0A3L7VNE4-F1
#
_entry.id   AF-A0A3L7VNE4-F1
#
_cell.length_a   1.000
_cell.length_b   1.000
_cell.length_c   1.000
_cell.angle_alpha   90.00
_cell.angle_beta   90.00
_cell.angle_gamma   90.00
#
_symmetry.space_group_name_H-M   'P 1'
#
loop_
_entity.id
_entity.type
_entity.pdbx_description
1 polymer ?
#
loop_
_entity_poly.entity_id
_entity_poly.type
_entity_poly.pdbx_seq_one_letter_code
_entity_poly.pdbx_strand_id
1 'polypeptide(L)'
;MKYAVINASASGSNTVVAAVLNKRIRVVHYLAIAAGDVTATWLSAATALSGPMAIPQNGGMAPASGVSSPAGIFGQFQTEAGEALNLSLSGAISVGGHLTYIVTD
;
A
#
# COMPACT_ATOMS: atom_id res chain seq x y z
N MET A 1 -7.28 -5.58 -14.02
CA MET A 1 -7.12 -5.33 -12.57
C MET A 1 -6.59 -6.58 -11.90
N LYS A 2 -5.82 -6.43 -10.84
CA LYS A 2 -5.25 -7.50 -10.02
C LYS A 2 -5.52 -7.22 -8.55
N TYR A 3 -5.46 -8.25 -7.73
CA TYR A 3 -5.69 -8.17 -6.29
C TYR A 3 -4.47 -8.71 -5.55
N ALA A 4 -4.16 -8.11 -4.40
CA ALA A 4 -3.11 -8.60 -3.51
C ALA A 4 -3.58 -8.54 -2.06
N VAL A 5 -3.12 -9.50 -1.27
CA VAL A 5 -3.34 -9.53 0.17
C VAL A 5 -2.30 -8.62 0.83
N ILE A 6 -2.72 -7.84 1.82
CA ILE A 6 -1.80 -7.18 2.75
C ILE A 6 -1.67 -8.10 3.96
N ASN A 7 -0.47 -8.63 4.17
CA ASN A 7 -0.12 -9.47 5.32
C ASN A 7 1.28 -9.07 5.81
N ALA A 8 1.40 -7.86 6.34
CA ALA A 8 2.64 -7.29 6.83
C ALA A 8 2.74 -7.49 8.35
N SER A 9 3.93 -7.82 8.85
CA SER A 9 4.13 -8.04 10.29
C SER A 9 5.55 -7.73 10.79
N ALA A 10 6.49 -7.49 9.88
CA ALA A 10 7.84 -7.08 10.24
C ALA A 10 7.93 -5.56 10.38
N SER A 11 8.78 -5.07 11.27
CA SER A 11 9.18 -3.66 11.27
C SER A 11 9.98 -3.33 10.01
N GLY A 12 9.84 -2.11 9.51
CA GLY A 12 10.42 -1.72 8.23
C GLY A 12 9.63 -2.27 7.05
N SER A 13 10.31 -2.50 5.94
CA SER A 13 9.69 -2.77 4.64
C SER A 13 9.13 -4.20 4.53
N ASN A 14 7.84 -4.33 4.21
CA ASN A 14 7.17 -5.59 3.89
C ASN A 14 6.70 -5.55 2.43
N THR A 15 7.10 -6.52 1.61
CA THR A 15 6.64 -6.58 0.21
C THR A 15 5.19 -7.03 0.12
N VAL A 16 4.36 -6.21 -0.53
CA VAL A 16 2.93 -6.49 -0.74
C VAL A 16 2.68 -6.97 -2.17
N VAL A 17 3.35 -6.36 -3.15
CA VAL A 17 3.33 -6.82 -4.55
C VAL A 17 4.76 -6.86 -5.05
N ALA A 18 5.20 -8.03 -5.51
CA ALA A 18 6.53 -8.19 -6.10
C ALA A 18 6.70 -7.32 -7.34
N ALA A 19 7.95 -6.93 -7.60
CA ALA A 19 8.33 -6.13 -8.77
C ALA A 19 7.87 -6.79 -10.08
N VAL A 20 7.42 -5.95 -11.02
CA VAL A 20 7.11 -6.38 -12.39
C VAL A 20 8.12 -5.72 -13.32
N LEU A 21 8.91 -6.53 -14.01
CA LEU A 21 9.99 -6.05 -14.89
C LEU A 21 9.46 -5.02 -15.91
N ASN A 22 10.11 -3.86 -15.96
CA ASN A 22 9.79 -2.74 -16.87
C ASN A 22 8.33 -2.26 -16.78
N LYS A 23 7.65 -2.49 -15.65
CA LYS A 23 6.28 -2.03 -15.42
C LYS A 23 6.14 -1.37 -14.07
N ARG A 24 5.11 -0.54 -13.94
CA ARG A 24 4.73 0.13 -12.70
C ARG A 24 3.51 -0.56 -12.09
N ILE A 25 3.44 -0.55 -10.77
CA ILE A 25 2.28 -1.02 -10.00
C ILE A 25 1.52 0.21 -9.56
N ARG A 26 0.32 0.43 -10.12
CA ARG A 26 -0.57 1.53 -9.74
C ARG A 26 -1.67 1.00 -8.81
N VAL A 27 -1.71 1.50 -7.58
CA VAL A 27 -2.73 1.13 -6.59
C VAL A 27 -4.01 1.89 -6.89
N VAL A 28 -5.13 1.19 -6.95
CA VAL A 28 -6.45 1.77 -7.22
C VAL A 28 -7.24 1.96 -5.93
N HIS A 29 -7.30 0.90 -5.11
CA HIS A 29 -7.94 0.91 -3.79
C HIS A 29 -7.17 0.01 -2.83
N TYR A 30 -7.25 0.30 -1.53
CA TYR A 30 -6.75 -0.58 -0.47
C TYR A 30 -7.57 -0.43 0.80
N LEU A 31 -7.53 -1.45 1.64
CA LEU A 31 -7.96 -1.43 3.04
C LEU A 31 -6.89 -2.18 3.84
N ALA A 32 -6.40 -1.57 4.91
CA ALA A 32 -5.53 -2.23 5.87
C ALA A 32 -5.98 -1.94 7.30
N ILE A 33 -5.88 -2.94 8.17
CA ILE A 33 -6.26 -2.90 9.59
C ILE A 33 -5.05 -3.36 10.41
N ALA A 34 -4.73 -2.64 11.48
CA ALA A 34 -3.62 -2.96 12.36
C ALA A 34 -4.11 -3.70 13.63
N ALA A 35 -3.37 -4.73 14.04
CA ALA A 35 -3.62 -5.46 15.29
C ALA A 35 -3.10 -4.72 16.55
N GLY A 36 -2.38 -3.62 16.37
CA GLY A 36 -1.78 -2.78 17.42
C GLY A 36 -1.39 -1.42 16.86
N ASP A 37 -0.96 -0.49 17.72
CA ASP A 37 -0.54 0.85 17.30
C ASP A 37 0.69 0.78 16.39
N VAL A 38 0.57 1.29 15.16
CA VAL A 38 1.65 1.26 14.17
C VAL A 38 1.51 2.43 13.21
N THR A 39 2.64 2.92 12.71
CA THR A 39 2.67 3.84 11.57
C THR A 39 3.03 3.08 10.30
N ALA A 40 2.22 3.25 9.26
CA ALA A 40 2.42 2.60 7.98
C ALA A 40 2.75 3.63 6.88
N THR A 41 3.69 3.29 6.00
CA THR A 41 4.08 4.14 4.85
C THR A 41 4.20 3.29 3.59
N TRP A 42 3.53 3.68 2.50
CA TRP A 42 3.67 3.01 1.21
C TRP A 42 5.00 3.37 0.56
N LEU A 43 5.69 2.37 0.00
CA LEU A 43 6.97 2.56 -0.67
C LEU A 43 6.98 1.94 -2.08
N SER A 44 7.71 2.59 -2.98
CA SER A 44 8.27 2.01 -4.19
C SER A 44 9.68 1.53 -3.86
N ALA A 45 9.85 0.22 -3.71
CA ALA A 45 11.04 -0.38 -3.11
C ALA A 45 11.40 0.26 -1.73
N ALA A 46 12.27 1.28 -1.71
CA ALA A 46 12.67 2.03 -0.52
C ALA A 46 12.18 3.49 -0.51
N THR A 47 11.65 3.99 -1.62
CA THR A 47 11.23 5.39 -1.78
C THR A 47 9.78 5.56 -1.34
N ALA A 48 9.51 6.54 -0.47
CA ALA A 48 8.16 6.78 0.03
C ALA A 48 7.20 7.28 -1.06
N LEU A 49 6.06 6.62 -1.19
CA LEU A 49 4.93 7.00 -2.04
C LEU A 49 3.82 7.71 -1.27
N SER A 50 3.79 7.56 0.05
CA SER A 50 2.88 8.27 0.95
C SER A 50 3.65 8.91 2.10
N GLY A 51 3.01 9.83 2.83
CA GLY A 51 3.44 10.18 4.17
C GLY A 51 3.20 9.03 5.17
N PRO A 52 3.73 9.16 6.41
CA PRO A 52 3.42 8.23 7.49
C PRO A 52 1.94 8.31 7.89
N MET A 53 1.29 7.16 7.99
CA MET A 53 -0.11 7.03 8.41
C MET A 53 -0.17 6.29 9.74
N ALA A 54 -0.49 7.01 10.81
CA ALA A 54 -0.69 6.40 12.13
C ALA A 54 -2.02 5.62 12.12
N ILE A 55 -1.95 4.33 12.49
CA ILE A 55 -3.09 3.44 12.60
C ILE A 55 -3.15 3.00 14.08
N PRO A 56 -4.20 3.37 14.83
CA PRO A 56 -4.36 2.88 16.19
C PRO A 56 -4.70 1.39 16.17
N GLN A 57 -4.56 0.71 17.31
CA GLN A 57 -4.98 -0.68 17.47
C GLN A 57 -6.45 -0.88 17.00
N ASN A 58 -6.67 -1.88 16.16
CA ASN A 58 -7.92 -2.20 15.49
C ASN A 58 -8.46 -1.08 14.56
N GLY A 59 -7.70 -0.01 14.37
CA GLY A 59 -7.95 1.02 13.39
C GLY A 59 -7.60 0.56 11.99
N GLY A 60 -8.02 1.35 11.00
CA GLY A 60 -7.74 1.08 9.61
C GLY A 60 -7.31 2.30 8.82
N MET A 61 -6.63 2.03 7.71
CA MET A 61 -6.35 2.99 6.66
C MET A 61 -7.00 2.54 5.36
N ALA A 62 -7.64 3.47 4.67
CA ALA A 62 -8.23 3.29 3.36
C ALA A 62 -8.22 4.64 2.62
N PRO A 63 -8.18 4.64 1.28
CA PRO A 63 -8.40 5.86 0.51
C PRO A 63 -9.72 6.54 0.89
N ALA A 64 -9.74 7.87 0.91
CA ALA A 64 -10.97 8.63 1.17
C ALA A 64 -12.03 8.32 0.11
N SER A 65 -13.21 7.87 0.56
CA SER A 65 -14.39 7.78 -0.29
C SER A 65 -14.92 9.19 -0.56
N GLY A 66 -14.89 9.65 -1.81
CA GLY A 66 -15.65 10.84 -2.21
C GLY A 66 -14.91 11.95 -2.97
N VAL A 67 -13.66 11.78 -3.40
CA VAL A 67 -13.15 12.68 -4.45
C VAL A 67 -13.86 12.33 -5.75
N SER A 68 -14.70 13.25 -6.20
CA SER A 68 -15.53 13.25 -7.41
C SER A 68 -14.76 13.45 -8.72
N SER A 69 -13.43 13.32 -8.69
CA SER A 69 -12.72 12.84 -9.88
C SER A 69 -12.99 11.34 -9.97
N PRO A 70 -13.02 10.67 -11.12
CA PRO A 70 -13.11 9.23 -11.13
C PRO A 70 -11.86 8.65 -10.42
N ALA A 71 -11.93 8.50 -9.10
CA ALA A 71 -10.82 8.15 -8.21
C ALA A 71 -10.35 6.70 -8.45
N GLY A 72 -11.13 5.93 -9.23
CA GLY A 72 -10.73 4.64 -9.80
C GLY A 72 -10.04 4.72 -11.19
N ILE A 73 -10.00 5.88 -11.85
CA ILE A 73 -9.36 6.05 -13.18
C ILE A 73 -7.88 6.44 -13.06
N PHE A 74 -7.47 7.21 -12.03
CA PHE A 74 -6.07 7.69 -11.92
C PHE A 74 -5.21 6.96 -10.88
N GLY A 75 -5.80 6.15 -9.99
CA GLY A 75 -5.08 5.47 -8.92
C GLY A 75 -4.65 6.40 -7.77
N GLN A 76 -4.25 5.81 -6.64
CA GLN A 76 -3.80 6.53 -5.43
C GLN A 76 -2.35 7.00 -5.56
N PHE A 77 -1.49 6.09 -6.02
CA PHE A 77 -0.06 6.27 -6.24
C PHE A 77 0.44 5.09 -7.10
N GLN A 78 1.69 5.19 -7.57
CA GLN A 78 2.31 4.14 -8.36
C GLN A 78 3.79 3.99 -8.03
N THR A 79 4.34 2.80 -8.27
CA THR A 79 5.78 2.54 -8.14
C THR A 79 6.58 3.14 -9.31
N GLU A 80 7.90 3.17 -9.14
CA GLU A 80 8.84 3.20 -10.27
C GLU A 80 8.81 1.90 -11.06
N ALA A 81 9.25 1.99 -12.32
CA ALA A 81 9.22 0.85 -13.23
C ALA A 81 10.21 -0.22 -12.76
N GLY A 82 9.74 -1.46 -12.65
CA GLY A 82 10.56 -2.56 -12.14
C GLY A 82 10.70 -2.62 -10.61
N GLU A 83 9.99 -1.75 -9.86
CA GLU A 83 10.04 -1.75 -8.41
C GLU A 83 8.84 -2.47 -7.78
N ALA A 84 9.07 -3.06 -6.60
CA ALA A 84 8.02 -3.69 -5.80
C ALA A 84 7.22 -2.65 -5.03
N LEU A 85 5.94 -2.94 -4.78
CA LEU A 85 5.13 -2.17 -3.84
C LEU A 85 5.32 -2.75 -2.44
N ASN A 86 5.87 -1.93 -1.55
CA ASN A 86 6.13 -2.31 -0.17
C ASN A 86 5.30 -1.45 0.80
N LEU A 87 5.02 -2.01 1.98
CA LEU A 87 4.44 -1.32 3.12
C LEU A 87 5.46 -1.32 4.27
N SER A 88 5.94 -0.14 4.62
CA SER A 88 6.84 0.03 5.77
C SER A 88 6.04 0.19 7.06
N LEU A 89 6.42 -0.52 8.12
CA LEU A 89 5.80 -0.43 9.43
C LEU A 89 6.78 0.11 10.48
N SER A 90 6.34 1.01 11.37
CA SER A 90 7.20 1.52 12.45
C SER A 90 7.53 0.50 13.54
N GLY A 91 6.87 -0.65 13.55
CA GLY A 91 7.09 -1.74 14.49
C GLY A 91 6.63 -3.09 13.91
N ALA A 92 7.01 -4.18 14.57
CA ALA A 92 6.61 -5.53 14.19
C ALA A 92 5.18 -5.83 14.66
N ILE A 93 4.22 -5.19 14.01
CA ILE A 93 2.78 -5.30 14.30
C ILE A 93 2.08 -5.89 13.08
N SER A 94 1.17 -6.84 13.31
CA SER A 94 0.37 -7.42 12.23
C SER A 94 -0.55 -6.35 11.62
N VAL A 95 -0.40 -6.13 10.31
CA VAL A 95 -1.28 -5.31 9.48
C VAL A 95 -1.84 -6.19 8.36
N GLY A 96 -3.16 -6.40 8.42
CA GLY A 96 -3.91 -7.26 7.50
C GLY A 96 -4.82 -6.46 6.58
N GLY A 97 -5.10 -6.96 5.39
CA GLY A 97 -6.01 -6.29 4.46
C GLY A 97 -5.92 -6.78 3.03
N HIS A 98 -6.37 -5.94 2.10
CA HIS A 98 -6.31 -6.22 0.67
C HIS A 98 -6.18 -4.94 -0.14
N LEU A 99 -5.71 -5.08 -1.37
CA LEU A 99 -5.69 -3.99 -2.34
C LEU A 99 -6.08 -4.46 -3.74
N THR A 100 -6.55 -3.50 -4.54
CA THR A 100 -6.75 -3.64 -5.98
C THR A 100 -5.75 -2.75 -6.70
N TYR A 101 -5.09 -3.30 -7.72
CA TYR A 101 -4.07 -2.59 -8.49
C TYR A 101 -4.17 -2.90 -9.99
N ILE A 102 -3.48 -2.10 -10.79
CA ILE A 102 -3.20 -2.37 -12.19
C ILE A 102 -1.69 -2.33 -12.44
N VAL A 103 -1.25 -3.05 -13.46
CA VAL A 103 0.12 -2.96 -13.96
C VAL A 103 0.08 -2.03 -15.18
N THR A 104 0.92 -1.00 -15.18
CA THR A 104 1.02 -0.04 -16.29
C THR A 104 2.44 -0.01 -16.84
N ASP A 105 2.57 0.56 -18.03
CA ASP A 105 3.87 0.90 -18.61
C ASP A 105 4.57 2.00 -17.78
#